data_AF-A0A6C0CUL8-F1
#
_entry.id   AF-A0A6C0CUL8-F1
#
_cell.length_a   1.000
_cell.length_b   1.000
_cell.length_c   1.000
_cell.angle_alpha   90.00
_cell.angle_beta   90.00
_cell.angle_gamma   90.00
#
_symmetry.space_group_name_H-M   'P 1'
#
loop_
_entity.id
_entity.type
_entity.pdbx_description
1 polymer ?
#
loop_
_entity_poly.entity_id
_entity_poly.type
_entity_poly.pdbx_seq_one_letter_code
_entity_poly.pdbx_strand_id
1 'polypeptide(L)'
;MKSLIIQDNQNENKQPVIDEINRLLKDGKNIFLFVYMDGCGPCHSTIPQWDNIPNSDKLKDHLKHSDDVVTVRINKDLFPLLQNMGSEPAGFPSLRHVSNDQVEEFEDWNSQSGIKDRSTDSFVDWIEDKISKKKGVKKQPMRTRKNKRKQRGGKWSLKYKRSINCKRPRGFSQRQHCKYGRKRSSRRKT
;
A
#
# COMPACT_ATOMS: atom_id res chain seq x y z
N MET A 1 10.66 -17.21 -10.03
CA MET A 1 9.76 -16.19 -10.55
C MET A 1 9.97 -16.09 -12.03
N LYS A 2 8.89 -16.24 -12.80
CA LYS A 2 8.93 -16.03 -14.25
C LYS A 2 8.53 -14.58 -14.54
N SER A 3 9.35 -13.84 -15.27
CA SER A 3 8.99 -12.51 -15.77
C SER A 3 8.61 -12.60 -17.24
N LEU A 4 7.42 -12.13 -17.57
CA LEU A 4 6.88 -12.06 -18.92
C LEU A 4 6.73 -10.59 -19.31
N ILE A 5 7.49 -10.16 -20.32
CA ILE A 5 7.43 -8.80 -20.82
C ILE A 5 6.89 -8.87 -22.24
N ILE A 6 5.73 -8.25 -22.48
CA ILE A 6 5.17 -8.10 -23.82
C ILE A 6 5.38 -6.65 -24.24
N GLN A 7 6.30 -6.43 -25.17
CA GLN A 7 6.55 -5.13 -25.78
C GLN A 7 5.79 -5.00 -27.09
N ASP A 8 5.47 -3.77 -27.50
CA ASP A 8 4.73 -3.53 -28.74
C ASP A 8 5.57 -3.62 -30.00
N ASN A 9 6.89 -3.49 -29.88
CA ASN A 9 7.81 -3.50 -31.00
C ASN A 9 8.46 -4.87 -31.17
N GLN A 10 7.72 -5.81 -31.76
CA GLN A 10 8.23 -6.79 -32.74
C GLN A 10 7.04 -7.36 -33.51
N ASN A 11 7.19 -7.52 -34.82
CA ASN A 11 6.25 -8.13 -35.77
C ASN A 11 6.09 -9.65 -35.52
N GLU A 12 5.78 -10.04 -34.29
CA GLU A 12 5.53 -11.42 -33.90
C GLU A 12 4.11 -11.58 -33.39
N ASN A 13 3.53 -12.74 -33.70
CA ASN A 13 2.22 -13.14 -33.23
C ASN A 13 2.21 -13.13 -31.68
N LYS A 14 1.52 -12.17 -31.07
CA LYS A 14 1.44 -11.99 -29.61
C LYS A 14 0.51 -13.02 -28.93
N GLN A 15 -0.28 -13.75 -29.72
CA GLN A 15 -1.26 -14.75 -29.27
C GLN A 15 -0.67 -15.84 -28.35
N PRO A 16 0.46 -16.51 -28.65
CA PRO A 16 1.04 -17.53 -27.77
C PRO A 16 1.37 -17.02 -26.37
N VAL A 17 1.81 -15.77 -26.22
CA VAL A 17 2.13 -15.22 -24.89
C VAL A 17 0.86 -14.90 -24.10
N ILE A 18 -0.18 -14.39 -24.78
CA ILE A 18 -1.51 -14.18 -24.19
C ILE A 18 -2.12 -15.52 -23.76
N ASP A 19 -2.02 -16.55 -24.59
CA ASP A 19 -2.50 -17.89 -24.29
C ASP A 19 -1.73 -18.49 -23.10
N GLU A 20 -0.42 -18.24 -23.01
CA GLU A 20 0.38 -18.63 -21.85
C GLU A 20 -0.08 -17.93 -20.56
N ILE A 21 -0.31 -16.61 -20.59
CA ILE A 21 -0.83 -15.87 -19.42
C ILE A 21 -2.19 -16.43 -19.00
N ASN A 22 -3.10 -16.65 -19.96
CA ASN A 22 -4.42 -17.23 -19.70
C ASN A 22 -4.32 -18.66 -19.13
N ARG A 23 -3.32 -19.46 -19.54
CA ARG A 23 -3.05 -20.77 -18.93
C ARG A 23 -2.57 -20.62 -17.50
N LEU A 24 -1.61 -19.74 -17.23
CA LEU A 24 -1.08 -19.49 -15.89
C LEU A 24 -2.17 -19.03 -14.91
N LEU A 25 -3.13 -18.23 -15.40
CA LEU A 25 -4.32 -17.85 -14.63
C LEU A 25 -5.16 -19.06 -14.24
N LYS A 26 -5.47 -19.95 -15.20
CA LYS A 26 -6.23 -21.18 -14.96
C LYS A 26 -5.54 -22.12 -13.98
N ASP A 27 -4.20 -22.15 -14.01
CA ASP A 27 -3.38 -22.95 -13.09
C ASP A 27 -3.36 -22.39 -11.64
N GLY A 28 -4.03 -21.26 -11.37
CA GLY A 28 -4.11 -20.66 -10.03
C GLY A 28 -2.81 -20.00 -9.57
N LYS A 29 -1.95 -19.63 -10.53
CA LYS A 29 -0.69 -18.93 -10.29
C LYS A 29 -0.94 -17.49 -9.84
N ASN A 30 0.02 -16.91 -9.14
CA ASN A 30 -0.08 -15.52 -8.70
C ASN A 30 0.50 -14.63 -9.79
N ILE A 31 -0.36 -13.90 -10.46
CA ILE A 31 0.03 -13.01 -11.55
C ILE A 31 0.02 -11.57 -11.05
N PHE A 32 1.17 -10.92 -11.15
CA PHE A 32 1.33 -9.50 -10.90
C PHE A 32 1.39 -8.81 -12.26
N LEU A 33 0.39 -8.02 -12.59
CA LEU A 33 0.19 -7.38 -13.88
C LEU A 33 0.49 -5.89 -13.79
N PHE A 34 1.33 -5.41 -14.70
CA PHE A 34 1.54 -4.00 -14.98
C PHE A 34 1.02 -3.66 -16.38
N VAL A 35 -0.05 -2.87 -16.44
CA VAL A 35 -0.62 -2.34 -17.68
C VAL A 35 -0.12 -0.91 -17.90
N TYR A 36 0.50 -0.67 -19.05
CA TYR A 36 0.98 0.65 -19.47
C TYR A 36 0.29 1.12 -20.75
N MET A 37 0.48 2.40 -21.09
CA MET A 37 0.09 2.97 -22.38
C MET A 37 1.27 3.75 -22.96
N ASP A 38 1.43 3.74 -24.28
CA ASP A 38 2.41 4.58 -24.95
C ASP A 38 2.14 6.07 -24.72
N GLY A 39 3.20 6.85 -24.56
CA GLY A 39 3.08 8.28 -24.22
C GLY A 39 2.70 8.57 -22.76
N CYS A 40 2.57 7.56 -21.90
CA CYS A 40 2.32 7.75 -20.48
C CYS A 40 3.63 8.03 -19.71
N GLY A 41 3.87 9.30 -19.36
CA GLY A 41 5.05 9.73 -18.57
C GLY A 41 5.22 8.94 -17.26
N PRO A 42 4.19 8.85 -16.39
CA PRO A 42 4.28 8.07 -15.16
C PRO A 42 4.55 6.57 -15.38
N CYS A 43 4.10 6.01 -16.50
CA CYS A 43 4.37 4.62 -16.87
C CYS A 43 5.86 4.45 -17.18
N HIS A 44 6.46 5.37 -17.96
CA HIS A 44 7.88 5.32 -18.31
C HIS A 44 8.79 5.34 -17.07
N SER A 45 8.44 6.09 -16.02
CA SER A 45 9.17 6.06 -14.75
C SER A 45 8.99 4.77 -13.96
N THR A 46 7.87 4.07 -14.15
CA THR A 46 7.52 2.83 -13.43
C THR A 46 8.12 1.59 -14.10
N ILE A 47 8.25 1.57 -15.44
CA ILE A 47 8.84 0.47 -16.21
C ILE A 47 10.19 -0.01 -15.68
N PRO A 48 11.22 0.85 -15.49
CA PRO A 48 12.53 0.37 -15.04
C PRO A 48 12.47 -0.20 -13.61
N GLN A 49 11.59 0.34 -12.77
CA GLN A 49 11.39 -0.17 -11.40
C GLN A 49 10.70 -1.54 -11.39
N TRP A 50 9.76 -1.74 -12.30
CA TRP A 50 9.07 -3.02 -12.47
C TRP A 50 9.98 -4.10 -13.07
N ASP A 51 10.71 -3.77 -14.15
CA ASP A 51 11.57 -4.72 -14.84
C ASP A 51 12.76 -5.17 -13.96
N ASN A 52 13.12 -4.39 -12.93
CA ASN A 52 14.19 -4.72 -12.00
C ASN A 52 13.76 -5.64 -10.83
N ILE A 53 12.46 -5.95 -10.68
CA ILE A 53 11.95 -6.82 -9.61
C ILE A 53 12.71 -8.17 -9.52
N PRO A 54 12.94 -8.90 -10.63
CA PRO A 54 13.63 -10.20 -10.57
C PRO A 54 15.08 -10.09 -10.07
N ASN A 55 15.71 -8.94 -10.29
CA ASN A 55 17.11 -8.68 -9.93
C ASN A 55 17.26 -8.09 -8.52
N SER A 56 16.17 -7.82 -7.80
CA SER A 56 16.25 -7.22 -6.47
C SER A 56 16.89 -8.18 -5.47
N ASP A 57 17.86 -7.67 -4.70
CA ASP A 57 18.48 -8.38 -3.59
C ASP A 57 17.51 -8.67 -2.45
N LYS A 58 16.44 -7.86 -2.33
CA LYS A 58 15.42 -8.03 -1.28
C LYS A 58 14.47 -9.19 -1.55
N LEU A 59 14.34 -9.61 -2.81
CA LEU A 59 13.46 -10.70 -3.19
C LEU A 59 14.02 -12.02 -2.66
N LYS A 60 13.28 -12.68 -1.76
CA LYS A 60 13.72 -13.96 -1.18
C LYS A 60 13.99 -15.04 -2.24
N ASP A 61 15.04 -15.82 -2.03
CA ASP A 61 15.51 -16.84 -2.98
C ASP A 61 14.45 -17.88 -3.37
N HIS A 62 13.57 -18.26 -2.44
CA HIS A 62 12.49 -19.20 -2.72
C HIS A 62 11.46 -18.62 -3.73
N LEU A 63 11.29 -17.30 -3.80
CA LEU A 63 10.45 -16.65 -4.81
C LEU A 63 11.19 -16.51 -6.13
N LYS A 64 12.50 -16.24 -6.10
CA LYS A 64 13.36 -16.20 -7.29
C LYS A 64 13.29 -17.50 -8.10
N HIS A 65 13.15 -18.65 -7.44
CA HIS A 65 13.07 -19.96 -8.10
C HIS A 65 11.66 -20.56 -8.17
N SER A 66 10.63 -19.86 -7.68
CA SER A 66 9.25 -20.37 -7.72
C SER A 66 8.60 -20.12 -9.09
N ASP A 67 7.96 -21.15 -9.64
CA ASP A 67 7.08 -21.06 -10.80
C ASP A 67 5.64 -20.64 -10.42
N ASP A 68 5.38 -20.30 -9.16
CA ASP A 68 4.05 -19.90 -8.66
C ASP A 68 3.81 -18.39 -8.73
N VAL A 69 4.85 -17.62 -9.06
CA VAL A 69 4.82 -16.16 -9.11
C VAL A 69 5.29 -15.69 -10.47
N VAL A 70 4.41 -14.93 -11.13
CA VAL A 70 4.63 -14.42 -12.48
C VAL A 70 4.43 -12.92 -12.47
N THR A 71 5.44 -12.17 -12.93
CA THR A 71 5.31 -10.72 -13.18
C THR A 71 5.10 -10.51 -14.67
N VAL A 72 4.06 -9.76 -15.03
CA VAL A 72 3.63 -9.52 -16.41
C VAL A 72 3.60 -8.03 -16.67
N ARG A 73 4.19 -7.58 -17.78
CA ARG A 73 4.06 -6.20 -18.27
C ARG A 73 3.45 -6.21 -19.68
N ILE A 74 2.35 -5.47 -19.87
CA ILE A 74 1.64 -5.37 -21.16
C ILE A 74 1.19 -3.94 -21.49
N ASN A 75 0.99 -3.66 -22.77
CA ASN A 75 0.26 -2.47 -23.23
C ASN A 75 -1.25 -2.64 -22.99
N LYS A 76 -1.96 -1.52 -22.75
CA LYS A 76 -3.41 -1.46 -22.60
C LYS A 76 -4.14 -2.16 -23.75
N ASP A 77 -3.61 -2.08 -24.97
CA ASP A 77 -4.29 -2.59 -26.17
C ASP A 77 -4.41 -4.13 -26.15
N LEU A 78 -3.57 -4.79 -25.33
CA LEU A 78 -3.61 -6.24 -25.12
C LEU A 78 -4.45 -6.66 -23.92
N PHE A 79 -4.83 -5.72 -23.05
CA PHE A 79 -5.61 -6.02 -21.85
C PHE A 79 -6.96 -6.71 -22.16
N PRO A 80 -7.73 -6.32 -23.19
CA PRO A 80 -9.00 -6.97 -23.51
C PRO A 80 -8.86 -8.44 -23.92
N LEU A 81 -7.66 -8.90 -24.30
CA LEU A 81 -7.40 -10.29 -24.69
C LEU A 81 -7.17 -11.21 -23.48
N LEU A 82 -6.97 -10.63 -22.29
CA LEU A 82 -6.75 -11.37 -21.06
C LEU A 82 -8.07 -11.74 -20.38
N GLN A 83 -8.17 -13.00 -19.94
CA GLN A 83 -9.35 -13.49 -19.21
C GLN A 83 -9.19 -13.23 -17.71
N ASN A 84 -10.29 -13.05 -16.98
CA ASN A 84 -10.33 -12.94 -15.51
C ASN A 84 -9.43 -11.84 -14.90
N MET A 85 -9.12 -10.76 -15.63
CA MET A 85 -8.28 -9.64 -15.15
C MET A 85 -9.07 -8.47 -14.50
N GLY A 86 -10.38 -8.63 -14.34
CA GLY A 86 -11.29 -7.57 -13.87
C GLY A 86 -11.65 -6.58 -14.98
N SER A 87 -12.21 -5.43 -14.60
CA SER A 87 -12.59 -4.37 -15.54
C SER A 87 -11.38 -3.63 -16.10
N GLU A 88 -11.51 -3.04 -17.27
CA GLU A 88 -10.46 -2.21 -17.86
C GLU A 88 -10.01 -1.09 -16.90
N PRO A 89 -8.69 -0.83 -16.75
CA PRO A 89 -8.21 0.23 -15.88
C PRO A 89 -8.69 1.62 -16.33
N ALA A 90 -9.14 2.44 -15.38
CA ALA A 90 -9.54 3.82 -15.64
C ALA A 90 -8.33 4.78 -15.82
N GLY A 91 -7.11 4.34 -15.48
CA GLY A 91 -5.90 5.15 -15.56
C GLY A 91 -4.63 4.30 -15.60
N PHE A 92 -3.53 4.91 -16.04
CA PHE A 92 -2.25 4.24 -16.24
C PHE A 92 -1.12 5.01 -15.53
N PRO A 93 -0.09 4.32 -14.99
CA PRO A 93 0.07 2.86 -14.95
C PRO A 93 -0.99 2.20 -14.05
N SER A 94 -1.41 0.99 -14.41
CA SER A 94 -2.29 0.16 -13.57
C SER A 94 -1.54 -1.10 -13.15
N LEU A 95 -1.55 -1.36 -11.84
CA LEU A 95 -0.79 -2.43 -11.21
C LEU A 95 -1.76 -3.32 -10.44
N ARG A 96 -1.85 -4.60 -10.80
CA ARG A 96 -2.82 -5.55 -10.25
C ARG A 96 -2.18 -6.87 -9.86
N HIS A 97 -2.71 -7.49 -8.84
CA HIS A 97 -2.42 -8.87 -8.46
C HIS A 97 -3.68 -9.70 -8.70
N VAL A 98 -3.52 -10.80 -9.43
CA VAL A 98 -4.59 -11.75 -9.73
C VAL A 98 -4.21 -13.11 -9.17
N SER A 99 -5.09 -13.67 -8.33
CA SER A 99 -4.91 -14.99 -7.72
C SER A 99 -6.27 -15.56 -7.36
N ASN A 100 -6.57 -16.80 -7.79
CA ASN A 100 -7.84 -17.49 -7.50
C ASN A 100 -9.08 -16.62 -7.79
N ASP A 101 -9.13 -15.99 -8.98
CA ASP A 101 -10.19 -15.07 -9.42
C ASP A 101 -10.40 -13.81 -8.53
N GLN A 102 -9.50 -13.55 -7.58
CA GLN A 102 -9.46 -12.28 -6.86
C GLN A 102 -8.49 -11.33 -7.57
N VAL A 103 -8.94 -10.10 -7.79
CA VAL A 103 -8.16 -9.02 -8.38
C VAL A 103 -7.97 -7.94 -7.32
N GLU A 104 -6.73 -7.63 -6.99
CA GLU A 104 -6.37 -6.59 -6.02
C GLU A 104 -5.42 -5.58 -6.65
N GLU A 105 -5.68 -4.29 -6.45
CA GLU A 105 -4.82 -3.23 -7.00
C GLU A 105 -3.65 -2.91 -6.06
N PHE A 106 -2.50 -2.57 -6.63
CA PHE A 106 -1.36 -2.08 -5.86
C PHE A 106 -1.73 -0.82 -5.08
N GLU A 107 -2.56 0.06 -5.64
CA GLU A 107 -2.97 1.33 -5.04
C GLU A 107 -3.91 1.16 -3.81
N ASP A 108 -4.46 -0.04 -3.60
CA ASP A 108 -5.20 -0.39 -2.39
C ASP A 108 -4.35 -1.16 -1.35
N TRP A 109 -3.18 -1.65 -1.75
CA TRP A 109 -2.29 -2.35 -0.85
C TRP A 109 -1.70 -1.42 0.22
N ASN A 110 -1.82 -1.80 1.48
CA ASN A 110 -1.23 -1.09 2.60
C ASN A 110 0.14 -1.69 2.93
N SER A 111 1.20 -0.96 2.57
CA SER A 111 2.57 -1.33 2.90
C SER A 111 2.78 -1.42 4.41
N GLN A 112 3.43 -2.50 4.85
CA GLN A 112 3.77 -2.71 6.24
C GLN A 112 4.90 -1.76 6.72
N SER A 113 5.77 -1.32 5.79
CA SER A 113 6.85 -0.35 6.04
C SER A 113 6.35 1.11 6.01
N GLY A 114 5.11 1.34 5.56
CA GLY A 114 4.50 2.67 5.45
C GLY A 114 5.00 3.50 4.28
N ILE A 115 5.97 3.00 3.52
CA ILE A 115 6.41 3.57 2.24
C ILE A 115 5.66 2.82 1.16
N LYS A 116 4.91 3.59 0.35
CA LYS A 116 4.19 3.10 -0.81
C LYS A 116 4.51 4.04 -1.96
N ASP A 117 5.48 3.62 -2.75
CA ASP A 117 5.88 4.30 -3.98
C ASP A 117 5.98 3.29 -5.12
N ARG A 118 6.28 3.78 -6.32
CA ARG A 118 6.47 2.92 -7.51
C ARG A 118 7.92 2.50 -7.66
N SER A 119 8.60 2.20 -6.55
CA SER A 119 9.98 1.69 -6.55
C SER A 119 10.02 0.17 -6.62
N THR A 120 11.16 -0.36 -7.07
CA THR A 120 11.43 -1.81 -7.10
C THR A 120 11.18 -2.45 -5.73
N ASP A 121 11.60 -1.77 -4.66
CA ASP A 121 11.49 -2.25 -3.28
C ASP A 121 10.03 -2.37 -2.85
N SER A 122 9.20 -1.37 -3.15
CA SER A 122 7.77 -1.39 -2.85
C SER A 122 7.04 -2.52 -3.59
N PHE A 123 7.45 -2.81 -4.83
CA PHE A 123 6.88 -3.93 -5.60
C PHE A 123 7.29 -5.28 -5.02
N VAL A 124 8.56 -5.44 -4.62
CA VAL A 124 9.04 -6.66 -3.96
C VAL A 124 8.29 -6.87 -2.64
N ASP A 125 8.18 -5.85 -1.80
CA ASP A 125 7.43 -5.93 -0.54
C ASP A 125 5.96 -6.33 -0.75
N TRP A 126 5.33 -5.79 -1.80
CA TRP A 126 3.97 -6.15 -2.18
C TRP A 126 3.84 -7.61 -2.60
N ILE A 127 4.71 -8.08 -3.50
CA ILE A 127 4.74 -9.47 -3.97
C ILE A 127 4.91 -10.41 -2.77
N GLU A 128 5.88 -10.12 -1.89
CA GLU A 128 6.13 -10.94 -0.72
C GLU A 128 4.93 -11.00 0.23
N ASP A 129 4.24 -9.88 0.47
CA ASP A 129 3.05 -9.84 1.33
C ASP A 129 1.92 -10.70 0.77
N LYS A 130 1.67 -10.64 -0.55
CA LYS A 130 0.60 -11.41 -1.20
C LYS A 130 0.90 -12.90 -1.23
N ILE A 131 2.15 -13.30 -1.48
CA ILE A 131 2.53 -14.72 -1.46
C ILE A 131 2.59 -15.28 -0.04
N SER A 132 3.08 -14.51 0.93
CA SER A 132 3.22 -14.95 2.33
C SER A 132 1.87 -15.24 3.01
N LYS A 133 0.77 -14.65 2.53
CA LYS A 133 -0.59 -14.90 3.06
C LYS A 133 -1.12 -16.31 2.77
N LYS A 134 -0.46 -17.12 1.92
CA LYS A 134 -0.84 -18.52 1.63
C LYS A 134 -0.48 -19.54 2.72
N LYS A 135 0.22 -19.19 3.82
CA LYS A 135 0.33 -20.08 4.99
C LYS A 135 -0.50 -19.51 6.14
N GLY A 136 -1.46 -20.31 6.61
CA GLY A 136 -2.39 -20.03 7.71
C GLY A 136 -1.76 -19.77 9.09
N VAL A 137 -0.76 -18.90 9.15
CA VAL A 137 -0.34 -18.27 10.39
C VAL A 137 -1.25 -17.07 10.55
N LYS A 138 -2.26 -17.20 11.42
CA LYS A 138 -2.98 -16.05 11.96
C LYS A 138 -1.93 -15.08 12.48
N LYS A 139 -1.58 -14.04 11.71
CA LYS A 139 -0.78 -12.93 12.21
C LYS A 139 -1.66 -12.31 13.29
N GLN A 140 -1.42 -12.69 14.54
CA GLN A 140 -1.93 -11.98 15.70
C GLN A 140 -1.68 -10.51 15.41
N PRO A 141 -2.71 -9.65 15.36
CA PRO A 141 -2.51 -8.25 15.04
C PRO A 141 -1.47 -7.76 16.03
N MET A 142 -0.32 -7.31 15.52
CA MET A 142 0.71 -6.70 16.35
C MET A 142 0.01 -5.52 16.98
N ARG A 143 -0.40 -5.68 18.24
CA ARG A 143 -0.89 -4.59 19.08
C ARG A 143 0.29 -3.65 19.19
N THR A 144 0.43 -2.73 18.24
CA THR A 144 1.19 -1.52 18.47
C THR A 144 0.53 -0.95 19.71
N ARG A 145 1.26 -1.00 20.82
CA ARG A 145 0.90 -0.32 22.06
C ARG A 145 1.01 1.16 21.72
N LYS A 146 0.08 1.68 20.92
CA LYS A 146 -0.19 3.11 20.82
C LYS A 146 -0.59 3.46 22.23
N ASN A 147 0.38 3.98 22.98
CA ASN A 147 0.14 4.81 24.14
C ASN A 147 -0.65 6.02 23.63
N LYS A 148 -1.94 5.82 23.33
CA LYS A 148 -2.92 6.89 23.28
C LYS A 148 -2.93 7.41 24.71
N ARG A 149 -2.04 8.36 24.99
CA ARG A 149 -2.24 9.28 26.10
C ARG A 149 -3.64 9.83 25.89
N LYS A 150 -4.62 9.31 26.64
CA LYS A 150 -5.98 9.87 26.68
C LYS A 150 -5.76 11.37 26.89
N GLN A 151 -6.07 12.18 25.88
CA GLN A 151 -6.05 13.63 26.05
C GLN A 151 -7.10 13.96 27.09
N ARG A 152 -6.69 14.05 28.35
CA ARG A 152 -7.53 14.52 29.45
C ARG A 152 -7.60 16.04 29.35
N GLY A 153 -8.61 16.53 28.64
CA GLY A 153 -9.05 17.93 28.69
C GLY A 153 -9.08 18.62 27.33
N GLY A 154 -10.24 19.19 26.99
CA GLY A 154 -10.51 19.83 25.71
C GLY A 154 -9.61 21.02 25.36
N LYS A 155 -9.74 21.45 24.07
CA LYS A 155 -9.10 22.50 23.22
C LYS A 155 -7.95 23.37 23.75
N TRP A 156 -7.81 23.60 25.05
CA TRP A 156 -6.76 24.40 25.65
C TRP A 156 -5.62 23.55 26.18
N SER A 157 -4.42 23.84 25.71
CA SER A 157 -3.19 23.25 26.23
C SER A 157 -2.99 23.56 27.72
N LEU A 158 -2.30 22.65 28.43
CA LEU A 158 -1.90 22.87 29.83
C LEU A 158 -1.06 24.14 30.00
N LYS A 159 -0.20 24.44 29.01
CA LYS A 159 0.60 25.67 28.97
C LYS A 159 -0.29 26.92 29.00
N TYR A 160 -1.31 26.95 28.13
CA TYR A 160 -2.25 28.07 28.06
C TYR A 160 -3.08 28.23 29.34
N LYS A 161 -3.61 27.14 29.91
CA LYS A 161 -4.36 27.20 31.18
C LYS A 161 -3.52 27.76 32.33
N ARG A 162 -2.22 27.40 32.39
CA ARG A 162 -1.29 27.89 33.42
C ARG A 162 -0.93 29.37 33.26
N SER A 163 -0.90 29.90 32.04
CA SER A 163 -0.55 31.30 31.78
C SER A 163 -1.71 32.29 32.01
N ILE A 164 -2.92 31.82 32.33
CA ILE A 164 -4.07 32.70 32.60
C ILE A 164 -3.87 33.41 33.95
N ASN A 165 -3.78 34.74 33.91
CA ASN A 165 -3.72 35.58 35.10
C ASN A 165 -5.15 35.84 35.65
N CYS A 166 -5.55 35.08 36.68
CA CYS A 166 -6.87 35.23 37.30
C CYS A 166 -7.09 36.53 38.07
N LYS A 167 -6.05 37.35 38.32
CA LYS A 167 -6.22 38.70 38.88
C LYS A 167 -6.74 39.68 37.83
N ARG A 168 -6.44 39.46 36.54
CA ARG A 168 -6.88 40.29 35.40
C ARG A 168 -7.16 39.42 34.16
N PRO A 169 -8.23 38.60 34.17
CA PRO A 169 -8.53 37.68 33.06
C PRO A 169 -8.94 38.44 31.79
N ARG A 170 -8.32 38.07 30.66
CA ARG A 170 -8.59 38.66 29.34
C ARG A 170 -9.79 37.96 28.70
N GLY A 171 -10.98 38.50 28.96
CA GLY A 171 -12.23 38.07 28.32
C GLY A 171 -13.01 36.98 29.07
N PHE A 172 -14.18 36.66 28.53
CA PHE A 172 -15.19 35.81 29.17
C PHE A 172 -14.68 34.40 29.46
N SER A 173 -13.96 33.78 28.52
CA SER A 173 -13.46 32.41 28.66
C SER A 173 -12.43 32.25 29.79
N GLN A 174 -11.54 33.23 29.96
CA GLN A 174 -10.57 33.23 31.07
C GLN A 174 -11.24 33.50 32.42
N ARG A 175 -12.27 34.35 32.46
CA ARG A 175 -13.08 34.59 33.67
C ARG A 175 -13.75 33.30 34.13
N GLN A 176 -14.35 32.55 33.21
CA GLN A 176 -14.97 31.24 33.50
C GLN A 176 -13.95 30.22 34.00
N HIS A 177 -12.77 30.15 33.35
CA HIS A 177 -11.69 29.27 33.78
C HIS A 177 -11.21 29.59 35.20
N CYS A 178 -11.09 30.87 35.56
CA CYS A 178 -10.68 31.29 36.90
C CYS A 178 -11.77 31.03 37.95
N LYS A 179 -13.05 31.15 37.59
CA LYS A 179 -14.19 30.90 38.48
C LYS A 179 -14.34 29.42 38.84
N TYR A 180 -14.20 28.52 37.88
CA TYR A 180 -14.51 27.09 38.07
C TYR A 180 -13.31 26.14 37.90
N GLY A 181 -12.23 26.57 37.26
CA GLY A 181 -11.11 25.72 36.83
C GLY A 181 -10.04 25.46 37.88
N ARG A 182 -9.98 26.21 38.98
CA ARG A 182 -9.07 25.95 40.11
C ARG A 182 -9.86 25.42 41.30
N LYS A 183 -10.16 24.13 41.34
CA LYS A 183 -10.52 23.49 42.60
C LYS A 183 -9.32 23.64 43.54
N ARG A 184 -9.46 24.40 44.62
CA ARG A 184 -8.46 24.46 45.70
C ARG A 184 -8.33 23.02 46.22
N SER A 185 -7.14 22.43 46.08
CA SER A 185 -6.77 21.29 46.90
C SER A 185 -6.92 21.74 48.34
N SER A 186 -7.93 21.22 49.04
CA SER A 186 -7.99 21.33 50.49
C SER A 186 -6.73 20.62 51.00
N ARG A 187 -5.78 21.39 51.55
CA ARG A 187 -4.72 20.84 52.38
C ARG A 187 -5.40 19.93 53.40
N ARG A 188 -5.12 18.62 53.37
CA ARG A 188 -5.39 17.77 54.52
C ARG A 188 -4.60 18.39 55.67
N LYS A 189 -5.30 18.93 56.67
CA LYS A 189 -4.70 19.20 57.97
C LYS A 189 -4.30 17.83 58.52
N THR A 190 -3.00 17.63 58.72
CA THR A 190 -2.47 16.63 59.64
C THR A 190 -2.97 16.90 61.04
#